data_AF-A0A2G9TFS4-F1
#
_entry.id   AF-A0A2G9TFS4-F1
#
_cell.length_a   1.000
_cell.length_b   1.000
_cell.length_c   1.000
_cell.angle_alpha   90.00
_cell.angle_beta   90.00
_cell.angle_gamma   90.00
#
_symmetry.space_group_name_H-M   'P 1'
#
loop_
_entity.id
_entity.type
_entity.pdbx_description
1 polymer ?
#
loop_
_entity_poly.entity_id
_entity_poly.type
_entity_poly.pdbx_seq_one_letter_code
_entity_poly.pdbx_strand_id
1 'polypeptide(L)'
;EKPHHHEGDAILRQFAVNLHRIDKDVERCDRNLIFFSNKENLESLRRVMITYVRRNLEDGYIQGMCDILAPLLVVFEDEALTLECFTMLMTRLRDNFPQRSGMDVCLMNLRSLIQVCWKVKI
;
A
#
# COMPACT_ATOMS: atom_id res chain seq x y z
N GLU A 1 -14.25 38.45 -2.29
CA GLU A 1 -13.86 37.35 -3.20
C GLU A 1 -13.37 36.12 -2.43
N LYS A 2 -13.58 34.93 -3.00
CA LYS A 2 -13.64 33.62 -2.33
C LYS A 2 -12.27 33.03 -1.93
N PRO A 3 -12.13 32.42 -0.73
CA PRO A 3 -10.89 31.75 -0.28
C PRO A 3 -10.73 30.28 -0.74
N HIS A 4 -11.63 29.75 -1.58
CA HIS A 4 -11.75 28.31 -1.86
C HIS A 4 -10.74 27.71 -2.87
N HIS A 5 -9.87 28.49 -3.51
CA HIS A 5 -8.92 27.96 -4.51
C HIS A 5 -7.63 27.36 -3.91
N HIS A 6 -7.21 27.79 -2.72
CA HIS A 6 -5.92 27.37 -2.14
C HIS A 6 -5.92 25.94 -1.58
N GLU A 7 -7.07 25.42 -1.16
CA GLU A 7 -7.17 24.13 -0.48
C GLU A 7 -7.10 22.95 -1.47
N GLY A 8 -7.74 23.09 -2.64
CA GLY A 8 -7.65 22.10 -3.72
C GLY A 8 -6.21 21.94 -4.24
N ASP A 9 -5.48 23.04 -4.39
CA ASP A 9 -4.10 23.03 -4.85
C ASP A 9 -3.16 22.36 -3.83
N ALA A 10 -3.40 22.53 -2.53
CA ALA A 10 -2.63 21.87 -1.48
C ALA A 10 -2.85 20.35 -1.49
N ILE A 11 -4.11 19.89 -1.63
CA ILE A 11 -4.45 18.47 -1.71
C ILE A 11 -3.82 17.83 -2.95
N LEU A 12 -3.89 18.50 -4.10
CA LEU A 12 -3.28 18.03 -5.35
C LEU A 12 -1.76 17.91 -5.22
N ARG A 13 -1.10 18.88 -4.60
CA ARG A 13 0.36 18.82 -4.32
C ARG A 13 0.71 17.65 -3.41
N GLN A 14 -0.06 17.44 -2.34
CA GLN A 14 0.16 16.32 -1.42
C GLN A 14 -0.01 14.97 -2.13
N PHE A 15 -1.05 14.84 -2.96
CA PHE A 15 -1.28 13.64 -3.74
C PHE A 15 -0.16 13.39 -4.75
N ALA A 16 0.35 14.43 -5.42
CA ALA A 16 1.48 14.33 -6.33
C ALA A 16 2.78 13.85 -5.63
N VAL A 17 3.04 14.34 -4.41
CA VAL A 17 4.18 13.87 -3.60
C VAL A 17 4.03 12.39 -3.24
N ASN A 18 2.82 11.96 -2.83
CA ASN A 18 2.56 10.55 -2.55
C ASN A 18 2.73 9.69 -3.80
N LEU A 19 2.23 10.13 -4.96
CA LEU A 19 2.38 9.42 -6.22
C LEU A 19 3.84 9.17 -6.59
N HIS A 20 4.68 10.20 -6.46
CA HIS A 20 6.11 10.08 -6.73
C HIS A 20 6.81 9.09 -5.79
N ARG A 21 6.37 9.00 -4.52
CA ARG A 21 6.88 8.01 -3.56
C ARG A 21 6.45 6.59 -3.92
N ILE A 22 5.19 6.42 -4.33
CA ILE A 22 4.67 5.13 -4.82
C ILE A 22 5.49 4.66 -6.02
N ASP A 23 5.67 5.51 -7.03
CA ASP A 23 6.41 5.15 -8.25
C ASP A 23 7.83 4.66 -7.90
N LYS A 24 8.53 5.39 -7.02
CA LYS A 24 9.87 5.01 -6.54
C LYS A 24 9.90 3.66 -5.82
N ASP A 25 8.90 3.37 -5.00
CA ASP A 25 8.87 2.11 -4.24
C ASP A 25 8.38 0.93 -5.09
N VAL A 26 7.53 1.16 -6.10
CA VAL A 26 7.16 0.15 -7.10
C VAL A 26 8.37 -0.21 -7.98
N GLU A 27 9.18 0.77 -8.38
CA GLU A 27 10.43 0.51 -9.14
C GLU A 27 11.48 -0.28 -8.34
N ARG A 28 11.45 -0.16 -7.01
CA ARG A 28 12.32 -0.89 -6.09
C ARG A 28 11.76 -2.25 -5.69
N CYS A 29 10.46 -2.47 -5.89
CA CYS A 29 9.81 -3.73 -5.56
C CYS A 29 10.50 -4.85 -6.33
N ASP A 30 10.99 -5.83 -5.57
CA ASP A 30 12.12 -6.67 -5.98
C ASP A 30 11.84 -7.42 -7.30
N ARG A 31 12.61 -7.11 -8.33
CA ARG A 31 12.59 -7.76 -9.65
C ARG A 31 12.99 -9.24 -9.58
N ASN A 32 13.52 -9.71 -8.45
CA ASN A 32 13.85 -11.12 -8.24
C ASN A 32 12.60 -12.01 -8.06
N LEU A 33 11.42 -11.42 -7.83
CA LEU A 33 10.16 -12.16 -7.86
C LEU A 33 9.70 -12.31 -9.32
N ILE A 34 9.61 -13.55 -9.80
CA ILE A 34 9.14 -13.88 -11.16
C ILE A 34 7.78 -13.22 -11.45
N PHE A 35 6.92 -13.10 -10.42
CA PHE A 35 5.62 -12.43 -10.52
C PHE A 35 5.74 -10.96 -10.96
N PHE A 36 6.70 -10.21 -10.43
CA PHE A 36 6.93 -8.81 -10.80
C PHE A 36 7.87 -8.63 -12.01
N SER A 37 8.33 -9.73 -12.62
CA SER A 37 8.96 -9.67 -13.94
C SER A 37 7.95 -9.29 -15.03
N ASN A 38 6.66 -9.55 -14.81
CA ASN A 38 5.60 -9.04 -15.67
C ASN A 38 5.29 -7.57 -15.33
N LYS A 39 5.45 -6.68 -16.32
CA LYS A 39 5.09 -5.26 -16.19
C LYS A 39 3.62 -5.06 -15.81
N GLU A 40 2.71 -5.92 -16.26
CA GLU A 40 1.30 -5.80 -15.91
C GLU A 40 1.06 -5.93 -14.41
N ASN A 41 1.78 -6.83 -13.74
CA ASN A 41 1.65 -7.04 -12.28
C ASN A 41 2.24 -5.89 -11.47
N LEU A 42 3.32 -5.27 -11.96
CA LEU A 42 3.86 -4.03 -11.38
C LEU A 42 2.87 -2.87 -11.53
N GLU A 43 2.21 -2.77 -12.69
CA GLU A 43 1.16 -1.78 -12.90
C GLU A 43 -0.07 -2.05 -12.02
N SER A 44 -0.43 -3.31 -11.79
CA SER A 44 -1.49 -3.68 -10.83
C SER A 44 -1.13 -3.24 -9.41
N LEU A 45 0.10 -3.51 -8.96
CA LEU A 45 0.59 -3.06 -7.65
C LEU A 45 0.47 -1.54 -7.50
N ARG A 46 0.90 -0.82 -8.55
CA ARG A 46 0.81 0.63 -8.63
C ARG A 46 -0.64 1.12 -8.57
N ARG A 47 -1.55 0.53 -9.33
CA ARG A 47 -2.99 0.90 -9.34
C ARG A 47 -3.64 0.71 -7.98
N VAL A 48 -3.38 -0.41 -7.33
CA VAL A 48 -3.93 -0.70 -6.00
C VAL A 48 -3.40 0.31 -4.98
N MET A 49 -2.10 0.61 -4.98
CA MET A 49 -1.49 1.58 -4.07
C MET A 49 -2.05 2.99 -4.25
N ILE A 50 -2.18 3.45 -5.49
CA ILE A 50 -2.76 4.76 -5.81
C ILE A 50 -4.23 4.84 -5.36
N THR A 51 -4.97 3.76 -5.58
CA THR A 51 -6.37 3.67 -5.18
C THR A 51 -6.52 3.75 -3.66
N TYR A 52 -5.67 3.04 -2.91
CA TYR A 52 -5.64 3.13 -1.46
C TYR A 52 -5.32 4.55 -0.98
N VAL A 53 -4.24 5.17 -1.46
CA VAL A 53 -3.85 6.53 -1.05
C VAL A 53 -4.91 7.57 -1.41
N ARG A 54 -5.59 7.39 -2.54
CA ARG A 54 -6.72 8.24 -2.92
C ARG A 54 -7.91 8.09 -1.97
N ARG A 55 -8.19 6.89 -1.46
CA ARG A 55 -9.22 6.65 -0.44
C ARG A 55 -8.79 7.16 0.94
N ASN A 56 -7.49 7.16 1.22
CA ASN A 56 -6.89 7.49 2.52
C ASN A 56 -5.95 8.70 2.41
N LEU A 57 -6.45 9.82 1.88
CA LEU A 57 -5.64 11.03 1.69
C LEU A 57 -5.12 11.63 3.00
N GLU A 58 -5.84 11.42 4.10
CA GLU A 58 -5.44 11.87 5.43
C GLU A 58 -4.18 11.16 5.95
N ASP A 59 -4.04 9.87 5.65
CA ASP A 59 -2.85 9.07 6.03
C ASP A 59 -1.74 9.17 4.98
N GLY A 60 -2.12 9.29 3.71
CA GLY A 60 -1.21 9.35 2.59
C GLY A 60 -0.42 8.05 2.36
N TYR A 61 0.73 8.18 1.70
CA TYR A 61 1.66 7.07 1.50
C TYR A 61 2.72 7.05 2.60
N ILE A 62 2.85 5.90 3.27
CA ILE A 62 3.89 5.62 4.26
C ILE A 62 4.91 4.64 3.67
N GLN A 63 6.19 4.92 3.85
CA GLN A 63 7.26 4.06 3.38
C GLN A 63 7.13 2.63 3.96
N GLY A 64 7.28 1.63 3.09
CA GLY A 64 7.11 0.21 3.45
C GLY A 64 5.70 -0.34 3.18
N MET A 65 4.73 0.49 2.80
CA MET A 65 3.41 0.02 2.34
C MET A 65 3.52 -0.89 1.11
N CYS A 66 4.46 -0.61 0.20
CA CYS A 66 4.74 -1.42 -0.98
C CYS A 66 5.17 -2.86 -0.62
N ASP A 67 6.03 -3.00 0.39
CA ASP A 67 6.54 -4.31 0.85
C ASP A 67 5.45 -5.18 1.47
N ILE A 68 4.40 -4.56 2.03
CA ILE A 68 3.23 -5.25 2.56
C ILE A 68 2.25 -5.62 1.44
N LEU A 69 2.04 -4.71 0.48
CA LEU A 69 1.10 -4.91 -0.62
C LEU A 69 1.57 -5.96 -1.63
N ALA A 70 2.87 -5.99 -1.91
CA ALA A 70 3.49 -6.90 -2.87
C ALA A 70 3.15 -8.39 -2.63
N PRO A 71 3.35 -8.96 -1.42
CA PRO A 71 3.00 -10.35 -1.15
C PRO A 71 1.48 -10.60 -1.16
N LEU A 72 0.65 -9.61 -0.80
CA LEU A 72 -0.81 -9.75 -0.88
C LEU A 72 -1.25 -9.89 -2.34
N LEU A 73 -0.70 -9.07 -3.23
CA LEU A 73 -1.01 -9.13 -4.66
C LEU A 73 -0.56 -10.46 -5.28
N VAL A 74 0.59 -11.00 -4.87
CA VAL A 74 1.06 -12.32 -5.30
C VAL A 74 0.13 -13.45 -4.80
N VAL A 75 -0.46 -13.31 -3.61
CA VAL A 75 -1.32 -14.34 -3.01
C VAL A 75 -2.74 -14.31 -3.58
N PHE A 76 -3.30 -13.12 -3.78
CA PHE A 76 -4.68 -12.97 -4.24
C PHE A 76 -4.80 -12.90 -5.76
N GLU A 77 -3.77 -12.42 -6.46
CA GLU A 77 -3.74 -12.18 -7.91
C GLU A 77 -4.94 -11.35 -8.43
N ASP A 78 -5.63 -10.63 -7.54
CA ASP A 78 -6.82 -9.83 -7.81
C ASP A 78 -6.68 -8.47 -7.12
N GLU A 79 -6.85 -7.39 -7.88
CA GLU A 79 -6.67 -6.01 -7.39
C GLU A 79 -7.69 -5.64 -6.30
N ALA A 80 -8.95 -6.08 -6.44
CA ALA A 80 -10.02 -5.70 -5.52
C ALA A 80 -9.87 -6.41 -4.18
N LEU A 81 -9.60 -7.72 -4.19
CA LEU A 81 -9.33 -8.50 -2.98
C LEU A 81 -8.07 -8.00 -2.27
N THR A 82 -7.02 -7.71 -3.03
CA THR A 82 -5.78 -7.15 -2.50
C THR A 82 -6.03 -5.80 -1.84
N LEU A 83 -6.78 -4.91 -2.48
CA LEU A 83 -7.10 -3.59 -1.96
C LEU A 83 -7.90 -3.66 -0.65
N GLU A 84 -8.96 -4.46 -0.60
CA GLU A 84 -9.80 -4.58 0.59
C GLU A 84 -9.02 -5.22 1.75
N CYS A 85 -8.25 -6.29 1.47
CA CYS A 85 -7.40 -6.93 2.47
C CYS A 85 -6.34 -5.96 3.01
N PHE A 86 -5.68 -5.23 2.12
CA PHE A 86 -4.68 -4.23 2.48
C PHE A 86 -5.30 -3.09 3.31
N THR A 87 -6.50 -2.63 2.96
CA THR A 87 -7.20 -1.57 3.69
C THR A 87 -7.53 -2.00 5.12
N MET A 88 -8.05 -3.22 5.28
CA MET A 88 -8.33 -3.79 6.60
C MET A 88 -7.05 -3.95 7.43
N LEU A 89 -5.96 -4.41 6.80
CA LEU A 89 -4.67 -4.56 7.46
C LEU A 89 -4.12 -3.21 7.92
N MET A 90 -4.06 -2.22 7.02
CA MET A 90 -3.57 -0.88 7.35
C MET A 90 -4.40 -0.20 8.43
N THR A 91 -5.71 -0.46 8.49
CA THR A 91 -6.56 0.01 9.60
C THR A 91 -6.10 -0.53 10.96
N ARG A 92 -5.58 -1.76 11.01
CA ARG A 92 -5.03 -2.37 12.24
C ARG A 92 -3.57 -1.99 12.49
N LEU A 93 -2.82 -1.67 11.45
CA LEU A 93 -1.40 -1.32 11.53
C LEU A 93 -1.16 0.18 11.74
N ARG A 94 -2.09 1.06 11.38
CA ARG A 94 -1.94 2.52 11.44
C ARG A 94 -1.50 3.01 12.82
N ASP A 95 -2.11 2.49 13.89
CA ASP A 95 -1.73 2.87 15.26
C ASP A 95 -0.31 2.41 15.65
N ASN A 96 0.28 1.48 14.89
CA ASN A 96 1.60 0.89 15.13
C ASN A 96 2.65 1.26 14.05
N PHE A 97 2.32 2.10 13.07
CA PHE A 97 3.15 2.36 11.87
C PHE A 97 3.31 3.86 11.61
N PRO A 98 4.53 4.46 11.58
CA PRO A 98 5.80 4.04 12.17
C PRO A 98 6.26 5.05 13.25
N GLN A 99 5.87 4.83 14.51
CA GLN A 99 6.46 5.58 15.63
C GLN A 99 7.71 4.88 16.20
N ARG A 100 8.08 3.68 15.76
CA ARG A 100 9.22 2.94 16.31
C ARG A 100 9.94 2.13 15.25
N SER A 101 11.27 2.22 15.28
CA SER A 101 12.26 1.34 14.68
C SER A 101 11.90 -0.14 14.81
N GLY A 102 11.13 -0.69 13.87
CA GLY A 102 10.51 -2.01 14.02
C GLY A 102 10.33 -2.73 12.70
N MET A 103 11.44 -3.07 12.03
CA MET A 103 11.41 -4.10 10.98
C MET A 103 10.84 -5.44 11.52
N ASP A 104 10.95 -5.69 12.83
CA ASP A 104 10.39 -6.87 13.50
C ASP A 104 8.85 -6.92 13.53
N VAL A 105 8.19 -5.76 13.52
CA VAL A 105 6.72 -5.68 13.53
C VAL A 105 6.15 -5.99 12.14
N CYS A 106 6.87 -5.62 11.07
CA CYS A 106 6.50 -5.99 9.70
C CYS A 106 6.46 -7.53 9.52
N LEU A 107 7.43 -8.25 10.10
CA LEU A 107 7.47 -9.72 10.14
C LEU A 107 6.34 -10.34 10.99
N MET A 108 6.01 -9.75 12.15
CA MET A 108 4.89 -10.23 12.99
C MET A 108 3.52 -10.03 12.33
N ASN A 109 3.36 -8.94 11.57
CA ASN A 109 2.12 -8.68 10.84
C ASN A 109 1.98 -9.58 9.62
N LEU A 110 3.09 -9.90 8.93
CA LEU A 110 3.10 -10.91 7.88
C LEU A 110 2.68 -12.29 8.43
N ARG A 111 3.17 -12.66 9.62
CA ARG A 111 2.76 -13.90 10.31
C ARG A 111 1.28 -13.91 10.70
N SER A 112 0.75 -12.77 11.14
CA SER A 112 -0.68 -12.62 11.46
C SER A 112 -1.54 -12.67 10.20
N LEU A 113 -1.10 -12.08 9.09
CA LEU A 113 -1.73 -12.17 7.77
C LEU A 113 -1.78 -13.61 7.24
N ILE A 114 -0.67 -14.35 7.33
CA ILE A 114 -0.64 -15.77 6.96
C ILE A 114 -1.62 -16.57 7.81
N GLN A 115 -1.71 -16.30 9.12
CA GLN A 115 -2.69 -16.94 10.00
C GLN A 115 -4.14 -16.59 9.66
N VAL A 116 -4.44 -15.36 9.26
CA VAL A 116 -5.79 -14.95 8.86
C VAL A 116 -6.16 -15.56 7.51
N CYS A 117 -5.26 -15.54 6.52
CA CYS A 117 -5.47 -16.19 5.22
C CYS A 117 -5.67 -17.71 5.36
N TRP A 118 -5.03 -18.35 6.34
CA TRP A 118 -5.29 -19.77 6.65
C TRP A 118 -6.67 -20.01 7.28
N LYS A 119 -7.21 -19.06 8.03
CA LYS A 119 -8.54 -19.19 8.65
C LYS A 119 -9.71 -19.00 7.68
N VAL A 120 -9.49 -18.34 6.54
CA VAL A 120 -10.54 -18.12 5.52
C VAL A 120 -10.62 -19.27 4.51
N LYS A 121 -9.66 -20.22 4.54
CA LYS A 121 -9.60 -21.39 3.64
C LYS A 121 -10.03 -22.73 4.27
N ILE A 122 -10.70 -22.71 5.43
CA ILE A 122 -11.35 -23.91 6.05
C ILE A 122 -12.84 -23.67 6.18
#